data_AF-A0A920MYR6-F1
#
_entry.id   AF-A0A920MYR6-F1
#
_cell.length_a   1.000
_cell.length_b   1.000
_cell.length_c   1.000
_cell.angle_alpha   90.00
_cell.angle_beta   90.00
_cell.angle_gamma   90.00
#
_symmetry.space_group_name_H-M   'P 1'
#
loop_
_entity.id
_entity.type
_entity.pdbx_description
1 polymer ?
#
loop_
_entity_poly.entity_id
_entity_poly.type
_entity_poly.pdbx_seq_one_letter_code
_entity_poly.pdbx_strand_id
1 'polypeptide(L)'
;MHRDLSLGGIAHQESWDPKPEALSELRGEFQPISTATPGVQFCEHIPMMARHSEKIAVVRSLYHHTGAHGPALYTSITGQKAPMGKAKDRKNWPSLTAMVSRFCDVPDGTPPAVAMPYLNYDNGALIQGQFGGWLGVDYDPIMMRTPAGKPYGAPRGTPTVNWN
;
A
#
# COMPACT_ATOMS: atom_id res chain seq x y z
N MET A 1 16.97 -11.92 -10.16
CA MET A 1 15.85 -12.56 -9.45
C MET A 1 15.33 -11.54 -8.43
N HIS A 2 14.19 -10.89 -8.72
CA HIS A 2 13.64 -9.83 -7.87
C HIS A 2 13.17 -10.44 -6.56
N ARG A 3 13.60 -9.85 -5.45
CA ARG A 3 13.34 -10.34 -4.09
C ARG A 3 11.94 -9.95 -3.67
N ASP A 4 11.20 -10.92 -3.16
CA ASP A 4 9.93 -10.70 -2.50
C ASP A 4 10.20 -9.88 -1.22
N LEU A 5 9.92 -8.59 -1.28
CA LEU A 5 9.60 -7.85 -0.06
C LEU A 5 8.21 -8.37 0.31
N SER A 6 8.04 -9.01 1.48
CA SER A 6 6.69 -9.19 2.01
C SER A 6 6.16 -7.80 2.36
N LEU A 7 5.52 -7.18 1.38
CA LEU A 7 4.84 -5.90 1.50
C LEU A 7 3.60 -6.17 2.33
N GLY A 8 3.75 -5.99 3.64
CA GLY A 8 2.68 -6.08 4.61
C GLY A 8 2.36 -4.69 5.17
N GLY A 9 1.11 -4.51 5.59
CA GLY A 9 0.71 -3.40 6.44
C GLY A 9 0.64 -3.84 7.90
N ILE A 10 0.59 -2.87 8.80
CA ILE A 10 0.17 -3.13 10.18
C ILE A 10 -1.28 -3.60 10.18
N ALA A 11 -1.62 -4.55 11.06
CA ALA A 11 -2.99 -5.02 11.13
C ALA A 11 -3.92 -3.91 11.67
N HIS A 12 -5.16 -3.88 11.20
CA HIS A 12 -6.12 -2.85 11.60
C HIS A 12 -6.45 -2.89 13.11
N GLN A 13 -6.53 -4.09 13.70
CA GLN A 13 -6.69 -4.28 15.14
C GLN A 13 -5.45 -3.88 15.98
N GLU A 14 -4.30 -3.70 15.35
CA GLU A 14 -3.07 -3.25 15.99
C GLU A 14 -2.78 -1.76 15.73
N SER A 15 -3.73 -1.06 15.10
CA SER A 15 -3.56 0.33 14.66
C SER A 15 -4.80 1.18 14.91
N TRP A 16 -5.65 1.40 13.89
CA TRP A 16 -6.75 2.38 13.93
C TRP A 16 -8.10 1.79 14.34
N ASP A 17 -8.19 0.50 14.63
CA ASP A 17 -9.44 -0.20 14.92
C ASP A 17 -9.25 -1.36 15.92
N PRO A 18 -8.84 -1.10 17.18
CA PRO A 18 -8.38 -2.12 18.13
C PRO A 18 -9.44 -3.12 18.60
N LYS A 19 -10.71 -2.97 18.21
CA LYS A 19 -11.83 -3.85 18.59
C LYS A 19 -11.87 -4.19 20.09
N PRO A 20 -11.95 -3.19 21.00
CA PRO A 20 -11.84 -3.43 22.45
C PRO A 20 -12.90 -4.39 23.01
N GLU A 21 -14.10 -4.38 22.42
CA GLU A 21 -15.24 -5.21 22.82
C GLU A 21 -15.26 -6.60 22.15
N ALA A 22 -14.31 -6.91 21.27
CA ALA A 22 -14.21 -8.23 20.66
C ALA A 22 -13.60 -9.24 21.63
N LEU A 23 -13.87 -10.53 21.40
CA LEU A 23 -13.25 -11.62 22.14
C LEU A 23 -11.71 -11.51 22.09
N SER A 24 -11.04 -11.98 23.14
CA SER A 24 -9.57 -11.91 23.24
C SER A 24 -8.84 -12.55 22.06
N GLU A 25 -9.45 -13.54 21.42
CA GLU A 25 -8.92 -14.24 20.24
C GLU A 25 -9.09 -13.46 18.92
N LEU A 26 -10.00 -12.47 18.90
CA LEU A 26 -10.34 -11.66 17.73
C LEU A 26 -9.79 -10.24 17.81
N ARG A 27 -9.65 -9.71 19.03
CA ARG A 27 -8.98 -8.43 19.28
C ARG A 27 -7.47 -8.61 19.18
N GLY A 28 -6.77 -7.54 18.80
CA GLY A 28 -5.30 -7.54 18.82
C GLY A 28 -4.74 -7.67 20.25
N GLU A 29 -3.46 -7.99 20.37
CA GLU A 29 -2.78 -8.12 21.68
C GLU A 29 -2.61 -6.77 22.40
N PHE A 30 -2.60 -5.67 21.65
CA PHE A 30 -2.33 -4.33 22.14
C PHE A 30 -3.56 -3.65 22.76
N GLN A 31 -3.31 -2.72 23.68
CA GLN A 31 -4.38 -2.00 24.36
C GLN A 31 -4.88 -0.78 23.56
N PRO A 32 -6.19 -0.48 23.64
CA PRO A 32 -6.72 0.75 23.12
C PRO A 32 -6.34 1.96 23.99
N ILE A 33 -6.13 3.11 23.36
CA ILE A 33 -6.01 4.42 24.00
C ILE A 33 -7.08 5.37 23.45
N SER A 34 -7.53 6.29 24.31
CA SER A 34 -8.40 7.38 23.88
C SER A 34 -7.68 8.29 22.89
N THR A 35 -8.42 8.81 21.92
CA THR A 35 -7.90 9.76 20.94
C THR A 35 -8.45 11.17 21.21
N ALA A 36 -7.98 12.18 20.47
CA ALA A 36 -8.50 13.55 20.59
C ALA A 36 -9.98 13.67 20.15
N THR A 37 -10.42 12.85 19.21
CA THR A 37 -11.81 12.69 18.80
C THR A 37 -12.58 11.81 19.80
N PRO A 38 -13.63 12.33 20.47
CA PRO A 38 -14.44 11.56 21.42
C PRO A 38 -15.07 10.32 20.79
N GLY A 39 -15.06 9.20 21.52
CA GLY A 39 -15.62 7.92 21.05
C GLY A 39 -14.73 7.16 20.06
N VAL A 40 -13.59 7.70 19.65
CA VAL A 40 -12.60 7.01 18.81
C VAL A 40 -11.42 6.56 19.68
N GLN A 41 -11.02 5.30 19.48
CA GLN A 41 -9.86 4.68 20.13
C GLN A 41 -8.91 4.12 19.07
N PHE A 42 -7.60 4.23 19.33
CA PHE A 42 -6.51 3.65 18.55
C PHE A 42 -5.64 2.76 19.43
N CYS A 43 -4.73 1.99 18.84
CA CYS A 43 -3.72 1.21 19.55
C CYS A 43 -2.71 2.12 20.29
N GLU A 44 -2.28 1.69 21.48
CA GLU A 44 -1.31 2.38 22.34
C GLU A 44 0.05 2.68 21.66
N HIS A 45 0.39 1.96 20.59
CA HIS A 45 1.64 2.13 19.84
C HIS A 45 1.62 3.25 18.79
N ILE A 46 0.47 3.89 18.57
CA ILE A 46 0.37 5.07 17.68
C ILE A 46 -0.13 6.34 18.42
N PRO A 47 0.47 6.71 19.57
CA PRO A 47 -0.06 7.76 20.44
C PRO A 47 -0.03 9.14 19.77
N MET A 48 0.93 9.39 18.88
CA MET A 48 0.98 10.64 18.11
C MET A 48 -0.14 10.75 17.09
N MET A 49 -0.56 9.63 16.49
CA MET A 49 -1.75 9.61 15.63
C MET A 49 -3.02 9.79 16.44
N ALA A 50 -3.11 9.18 17.63
CA ALA A 50 -4.25 9.36 18.54
C ALA A 50 -4.43 10.84 18.95
N ARG A 51 -3.33 11.55 19.20
CA ARG A 51 -3.35 13.00 19.47
C ARG A 51 -3.81 13.86 18.29
N HIS A 52 -3.78 13.32 17.07
CA HIS A 52 -4.17 14.02 15.85
C HIS A 52 -5.42 13.43 15.22
N SER A 53 -6.21 12.64 15.95
CA SER A 53 -7.38 11.97 15.38
C SER A 53 -8.46 12.93 14.86
N GLU A 54 -8.49 14.17 15.34
CA GLU A 54 -9.33 15.26 14.84
C GLU A 54 -8.94 15.76 13.43
N LYS A 55 -7.73 15.42 12.96
CA LYS A 55 -7.16 15.85 11.67
C LYS A 55 -7.19 14.76 10.61
N ILE A 56 -7.70 13.57 10.94
CA ILE A 56 -7.72 12.42 10.04
C ILE A 56 -9.13 11.83 9.97
N ALA A 57 -9.46 11.25 8.81
CA ALA A 57 -10.64 10.43 8.64
C ALA A 57 -10.22 8.95 8.62
N VAL A 58 -10.86 8.14 9.48
CA VAL A 58 -10.63 6.69 9.50
C VAL A 58 -11.75 6.00 8.75
N VAL A 59 -11.43 5.29 7.67
CA VAL A 59 -12.39 4.53 6.85
C VAL A 59 -12.23 3.05 7.17
N ARG A 60 -13.22 2.47 7.86
CA ARG A 60 -13.23 1.05 8.30
C ARG A 60 -14.09 0.13 7.42
N SER A 61 -14.63 0.67 6.33
CA SER A 61 -15.55 -0.04 5.42
C SER A 61 -14.85 -0.69 4.22
N LEU A 62 -13.53 -0.58 4.11
CA LEU A 62 -12.77 -1.17 3.00
C LEU A 62 -12.51 -2.66 3.26
N TYR A 63 -12.95 -3.51 2.34
CA TYR A 63 -12.65 -4.95 2.35
C TYR A 63 -12.69 -5.51 0.92
N HIS A 64 -12.12 -6.69 0.73
CA HIS A 64 -12.18 -7.44 -0.53
C HIS A 64 -12.31 -8.94 -0.26
N HIS A 65 -12.71 -9.71 -1.26
CA HIS A 65 -12.96 -11.16 -1.11
C HIS A 65 -11.76 -12.06 -1.45
N THR A 66 -10.61 -11.48 -1.79
CA THR A 66 -9.40 -12.25 -2.14
C THR A 66 -8.51 -12.48 -0.93
N GLY A 67 -8.03 -13.72 -0.76
CA GLY A 67 -6.95 -14.04 0.20
C GLY A 67 -5.54 -13.97 -0.42
N ALA A 68 -5.44 -13.82 -1.75
CA ALA A 68 -4.16 -13.77 -2.45
C ALA A 68 -3.58 -12.35 -2.48
N HIS A 69 -2.26 -12.23 -2.25
CA HIS A 69 -1.54 -10.96 -2.13
C HIS A 69 -1.60 -10.11 -3.41
N GLY A 70 -1.19 -10.65 -4.56
CA GLY A 70 -1.24 -9.93 -5.84
C GLY A 70 -2.63 -9.33 -6.17
N PRO A 71 -3.72 -10.13 -6.15
CA PRO A 71 -5.06 -9.62 -6.38
C PRO A 71 -5.57 -8.63 -5.32
N ALA A 72 -5.16 -8.81 -4.05
CA ALA A 72 -5.47 -7.88 -2.97
C ALA A 72 -4.84 -6.51 -3.25
N LEU A 73 -3.54 -6.49 -3.59
CA LEU A 73 -2.84 -5.26 -3.92
C LEU A 73 -3.47 -4.55 -5.13
N TYR A 74 -3.79 -5.29 -6.19
CA TYR A 74 -4.48 -4.73 -7.36
C TYR A 74 -5.79 -4.04 -6.93
N THR A 75 -6.59 -4.72 -6.10
CA THR A 75 -7.86 -4.17 -5.61
C THR A 75 -7.63 -2.91 -4.77
N SER A 76 -6.63 -2.91 -3.89
CA SER A 76 -6.30 -1.76 -3.04
C SER A 76 -5.84 -0.54 -3.83
N ILE A 77 -5.13 -0.72 -4.94
CA ILE A 77 -4.58 0.41 -5.72
C ILE A 77 -5.45 0.83 -6.89
N THR A 78 -6.43 0.03 -7.32
CA THR A 78 -7.33 0.36 -8.45
C THR A 78 -8.81 0.47 -8.07
N GLY A 79 -9.19 -0.07 -6.89
CA GLY A 79 -10.59 -0.24 -6.48
C GLY A 79 -11.34 -1.33 -7.24
N GLN A 80 -10.65 -2.15 -8.05
CA GLN A 80 -11.27 -3.09 -8.99
C GLN A 80 -10.79 -4.52 -8.75
N LYS A 81 -11.61 -5.50 -9.13
CA LYS A 81 -11.19 -6.90 -9.06
C LYS A 81 -10.04 -7.16 -10.04
N ALA A 82 -8.99 -7.84 -9.57
CA ALA A 82 -7.84 -8.18 -10.39
C ALA A 82 -8.24 -9.02 -11.61
N PRO A 83 -7.86 -8.62 -12.84
CA PRO A 83 -8.08 -9.42 -14.03
C PRO A 83 -7.09 -10.58 -14.13
N MET A 84 -7.43 -11.55 -14.98
CA MET A 84 -6.43 -12.48 -15.48
C MET A 84 -5.62 -11.77 -16.57
N GLY A 85 -4.29 -11.87 -16.53
CA GLY A 85 -3.45 -11.29 -17.59
C GLY A 85 -2.10 -10.76 -17.12
N LYS A 86 -1.50 -9.94 -17.99
CA LYS A 86 -0.15 -9.39 -17.79
C LYS A 86 -0.18 -8.16 -16.89
N ALA A 87 0.87 -8.02 -16.09
CA ALA A 87 1.02 -6.89 -15.17
C ALA A 87 0.97 -5.50 -15.83
N LYS A 88 1.54 -5.38 -17.03
CA LYS A 88 1.62 -4.14 -17.81
C LYS A 88 0.56 -4.06 -18.92
N ASP A 89 -0.50 -4.85 -18.83
CA ASP A 89 -1.58 -4.81 -19.81
C ASP A 89 -2.33 -3.47 -19.74
N ARG A 90 -2.58 -2.86 -20.90
CA ARG A 90 -3.32 -1.60 -21.01
C ARG A 90 -4.83 -1.78 -20.87
N LYS A 91 -5.31 -3.01 -20.73
CA LYS A 91 -6.68 -3.31 -20.29
C LYS A 91 -6.86 -3.26 -18.77
N ASN A 92 -5.76 -3.21 -18.00
CA ASN A 92 -5.85 -3.06 -16.56
C ASN A 92 -6.49 -1.71 -16.20
N TRP A 93 -7.12 -1.66 -15.03
CA TRP A 93 -7.58 -0.41 -14.46
C TRP A 93 -6.37 0.45 -14.04
N PRO A 94 -6.43 1.78 -14.24
CA PRO A 94 -5.43 2.70 -13.76
C PRO A 94 -5.28 2.61 -12.24
N SER A 95 -4.05 2.71 -11.76
CA SER A 95 -3.76 2.89 -10.34
C SER A 95 -4.33 4.21 -9.81
N LEU A 96 -4.48 4.31 -8.50
CA LEU A 96 -4.75 5.57 -7.81
C LEU A 96 -3.72 6.64 -8.19
N THR A 97 -2.44 6.27 -8.33
CA THR A 97 -1.39 7.19 -8.76
C THR A 97 -1.60 7.69 -10.19
N ALA A 98 -2.10 6.86 -11.10
CA ALA A 98 -2.44 7.29 -12.46
C ALA A 98 -3.68 8.19 -12.47
N MET A 99 -4.65 7.93 -11.59
CA MET A 99 -5.78 8.85 -11.41
C MET A 99 -5.31 10.21 -10.90
N VAL A 100 -4.37 10.26 -9.94
CA VAL A 100 -3.73 11.51 -9.51
C VAL A 100 -3.03 12.19 -10.69
N SER A 101 -2.24 11.45 -11.47
CA SER A 101 -1.62 12.00 -12.69
C SER A 101 -2.61 12.56 -13.70
N ARG A 102 -3.83 12.02 -13.76
CA ARG A 102 -4.87 12.44 -14.70
C ARG A 102 -5.63 13.68 -14.26
N PHE A 103 -5.89 13.80 -12.96
CA PHE A 103 -6.85 14.74 -12.40
C PHE A 103 -6.22 15.82 -11.52
N CYS A 104 -4.93 15.71 -11.18
CA CYS A 104 -4.23 16.71 -10.39
C CYS A 104 -3.21 17.45 -11.27
N ASP A 105 -3.39 18.75 -11.39
CA ASP A 105 -2.40 19.62 -12.01
C ASP A 105 -1.19 19.78 -11.09
N VAL A 106 0.01 19.76 -11.69
CA VAL A 106 1.27 19.98 -10.98
C VAL A 106 2.11 21.03 -11.69
N PRO A 107 2.98 21.75 -10.97
CA PRO A 107 3.87 22.72 -11.58
C PRO A 107 4.75 22.08 -12.67
N ASP A 108 5.06 22.86 -13.70
CA ASP A 108 5.95 22.44 -14.79
C ASP A 108 7.25 21.83 -14.25
N GLY A 109 7.65 20.70 -14.83
CA GLY A 109 8.84 19.96 -14.41
C GLY A 109 8.66 19.07 -13.17
N THR A 110 7.48 19.07 -12.54
CA THR A 110 7.16 18.17 -11.41
C THR A 110 6.44 16.92 -11.90
N PRO A 111 6.89 15.71 -11.56
CA PRO A 111 6.14 14.50 -11.87
C PRO A 111 4.86 14.44 -11.02
N PRO A 112 3.67 14.22 -11.61
CA PRO A 112 2.43 14.21 -10.83
C PRO A 112 2.27 12.98 -9.94
N ALA A 113 2.95 11.88 -10.28
CA ALA A 113 3.06 10.71 -9.42
C ALA A 113 4.43 10.04 -9.58
N VAL A 114 4.97 9.54 -8.47
CA VAL A 114 6.25 8.84 -8.40
C VAL A 114 6.06 7.52 -7.66
N ALA A 115 6.70 6.46 -8.15
CA ALA A 115 6.80 5.18 -7.47
C ALA A 115 8.25 4.97 -7.00
N MET A 116 8.42 4.62 -5.72
CA MET A 116 9.71 4.53 -5.04
C MET A 116 9.78 3.31 -4.11
N PRO A 117 10.97 2.71 -3.93
CA PRO A 117 12.06 2.59 -4.89
C PRO A 117 11.85 1.43 -5.87
N TYR A 118 10.79 0.64 -5.68
CA TYR A 118 10.50 -0.57 -6.43
C TYR A 118 9.03 -0.65 -6.80
N LEU A 119 8.75 -1.39 -7.88
CA LEU A 119 7.41 -1.90 -8.12
C LEU A 119 7.15 -3.08 -7.21
N ASN A 120 5.88 -3.37 -6.97
CA ASN A 120 5.43 -4.48 -6.16
C ASN A 120 5.48 -5.78 -6.97
N TYR A 121 6.10 -6.81 -6.41
CA TYR A 121 6.19 -8.17 -6.94
C TYR A 121 5.60 -9.15 -5.92
N ASP A 122 5.02 -10.23 -6.41
CA ASP A 122 4.53 -11.37 -5.61
C ASP A 122 5.00 -12.66 -6.29
N ASN A 123 5.69 -13.52 -5.55
CA ASN A 123 6.32 -14.76 -6.04
C ASN A 123 7.14 -14.56 -7.33
N GLY A 124 7.96 -13.51 -7.37
CA GLY A 124 8.80 -13.17 -8.53
C GLY A 124 8.05 -12.62 -9.75
N ALA A 125 6.72 -12.50 -9.70
CA ALA A 125 5.90 -11.90 -10.76
C ALA A 125 5.54 -10.45 -10.42
N LEU A 126 5.61 -9.56 -11.42
CA LEU A 126 5.17 -8.18 -11.25
C LEU A 126 3.65 -8.16 -11.01
N ILE A 127 3.20 -7.44 -9.98
CA ILE A 127 1.77 -7.31 -9.70
C ILE A 127 1.12 -6.34 -10.70
N GLN A 128 -0.09 -6.65 -11.15
CA GLN A 128 -0.88 -5.80 -12.05
C GLN A 128 -1.33 -4.49 -11.38
N GLY A 129 -1.83 -3.53 -12.19
CA GLY A 129 -2.55 -2.35 -11.68
C GLY A 129 -1.69 -1.23 -11.12
N GLN A 130 -0.36 -1.29 -11.29
CA GLN A 130 0.59 -0.29 -10.79
C GLN A 130 0.87 0.87 -11.76
N PHE A 131 0.14 0.91 -12.88
CA PHE A 131 0.41 1.80 -14.03
C PHE A 131 -0.88 2.51 -14.46
N GLY A 132 -0.79 3.33 -15.50
CA GLY A 132 -1.90 4.05 -16.13
C GLY A 132 -2.97 3.17 -16.74
N GLY A 133 -2.73 1.87 -16.94
CA GLY A 133 -3.75 0.97 -17.48
C GLY A 133 -4.31 1.50 -18.81
N TRP A 134 -5.64 1.57 -18.91
CA TRP A 134 -6.35 2.12 -20.08
C TRP A 134 -6.27 3.65 -20.23
N LEU A 135 -5.80 4.39 -19.22
CA LEU A 135 -5.51 5.83 -19.38
C LEU A 135 -4.30 6.07 -20.27
N GLY A 136 -3.42 5.09 -20.42
CA GLY A 136 -2.23 5.17 -21.26
C GLY A 136 -0.94 5.44 -20.48
N VAL A 137 0.17 5.43 -21.21
CA VAL A 137 1.53 5.52 -20.65
C VAL A 137 1.84 6.89 -20.05
N ASP A 138 1.18 7.95 -20.55
CA ASP A 138 1.41 9.33 -20.10
C ASP A 138 1.01 9.55 -18.63
N TYR A 139 0.21 8.62 -18.07
CA TYR A 139 -0.21 8.65 -16.67
C TYR A 139 0.48 7.58 -15.81
N ASP A 140 1.42 6.81 -16.37
CA ASP A 140 2.23 5.88 -15.58
C ASP A 140 3.05 6.67 -14.54
N PRO A 141 3.13 6.22 -13.27
CA PRO A 141 3.97 6.89 -12.29
C PRO A 141 5.44 6.77 -12.70
N ILE A 142 6.22 7.84 -12.50
CA ILE A 142 7.65 7.80 -12.77
C ILE A 142 8.32 6.93 -11.70
N MET A 143 9.03 5.88 -12.15
CA MET A 143 9.83 5.04 -11.27
C MET A 143 11.13 5.76 -10.95
N MET A 144 11.29 6.17 -9.71
CA MET A 144 12.54 6.74 -9.23
C MET A 144 13.25 5.73 -8.32
N ARG A 145 14.58 5.70 -8.45
CA ARG A 145 15.45 4.81 -7.68
C ARG A 145 16.50 5.67 -6.99
N THR A 146 16.83 5.35 -5.76
CA THR A 146 17.90 6.04 -5.06
C THR A 146 19.25 5.62 -5.67
N PRO A 147 20.10 6.57 -6.12
CA PRO A 147 21.38 6.25 -6.75
C PRO A 147 22.40 5.64 -5.79
N ALA A 148 22.18 5.80 -4.49
CA ALA A 148 22.99 5.21 -3.43
C ALA A 148 22.08 4.70 -2.29
N GLY A 149 22.55 3.68 -1.57
CA GLY A 149 21.85 3.06 -0.45
C GLY A 149 22.13 1.56 -0.37
N LYS A 150 22.18 1.00 0.84
CA LYS A 150 22.17 -0.46 1.02
C LYS A 150 20.72 -0.93 0.82
N PRO A 151 20.42 -1.85 -0.11
CA PRO A 151 19.10 -2.44 -0.21
C PRO A 151 18.69 -2.97 1.17
N TYR A 152 17.48 -2.61 1.63
CA TYR A 152 16.97 -3.11 2.91
C TYR A 152 16.89 -4.64 2.84
N GLY A 153 17.73 -5.31 3.63
CA GLY A 153 17.66 -6.76 3.79
C GLY A 153 16.50 -7.08 4.71
N ALA A 154 15.40 -7.61 4.16
CA ALA A 154 14.38 -8.24 4.98
C ALA A 154 15.01 -9.35 5.86
N PRO A 155 14.41 -9.70 7.02
CA PRO A 155 14.98 -10.67 7.96
C PRO A 155 15.33 -12.02 7.30
N ARG A 156 16.39 -12.66 7.83
CA ARG A 156 17.18 -13.78 7.29
C ARG A 156 16.39 -14.85 6.51
N GLY A 157 16.86 -15.18 5.30
CA GLY A 157 16.46 -16.41 4.59
C GLY A 157 16.73 -16.51 3.08
N THR A 158 17.03 -15.41 2.39
CA THR A 158 17.10 -15.41 0.90
C THR A 158 18.44 -14.82 0.40
N PRO A 159 19.20 -15.52 -0.48
CA PRO A 159 20.57 -15.13 -0.85
C PRO A 159 20.62 -13.82 -1.64
N THR A 160 21.54 -12.93 -1.25
CA THR A 160 21.86 -11.65 -1.93
C THR A 160 22.77 -11.94 -3.10
N VAL A 161 22.42 -11.44 -4.28
CA VAL A 161 23.36 -11.33 -5.39
C VAL A 161 23.66 -9.85 -5.59
N ASN A 162 24.92 -9.48 -5.41
CA ASN A 162 25.44 -8.18 -5.81
C ASN A 162 25.61 -8.19 -7.33
N TRP A 163 25.31 -7.08 -8.00
CA TRP A 163 25.71 -6.90 -9.39
C TRP A 163 26.30 -5.51 -9.60
N ASN A 164 27.49 -5.52 -10.20
CA ASN A 164 28.05 -4.43 -10.99
C ASN A 164 27.17 -4.15 -12.21
#